data_AF-A0A665U7Y4-F1
#
_entry.id   AF-A0A665U7Y4-F1
#
_cell.length_a   1.000
_cell.length_b   1.000
_cell.length_c   1.000
_cell.angle_alpha   90.00
_cell.angle_beta   90.00
_cell.angle_gamma   90.00
#
_symmetry.space_group_name_H-M   'P 1'
#
loop_
_entity.id
_entity.type
_entity.pdbx_description
1 polymer ?
#
loop_
_entity_poly.entity_id
_entity_poly.type
_entity_poly.pdbx_seq_one_letter_code
_entity_poly.pdbx_strand_id
1 'polypeptide(L)'
;MEKLMEQYLEQSAQAEDNFYRMEEQRLQAEDRRREAEHARELHMLQMLGQMFSSISSTRPSSPVTPPKTAPAVPSSVFSSASPSLFERYYSLGSTLKRGMDDDDNMLSLVKNIVPALTSKKHKGQDGRIGIIGGCQDYTGAPYFAAISALKVGADLSHVFCTKDAATVIKSYSPELIVHPVLDSPNAVEEIEKWLPRLHGLVVGPGLGREDLLLKTAKEVIEKCKARDIPIVIDADGLWLVTQQPSVIQGYQKGILTPNFMEFTRLYEALHHEPMDSSDHQRSVMQLSVAMGNLTLVLKGEHDLITDGSKVISCNIEGSGRRCGGQGDLLSGSMGVLAHWAHTAFAAGLPSLVAAFGACSLTRQCNSQAFQQHGRSTTTSDMIQEIGSAFKKLFES
;
A
#
# COMPACT_ATOMS: atom_id res chain seq x y z
N MET A 1 -47.15 30.37 -11.23
CA MET A 1 -46.72 29.47 -10.15
C MET A 1 -46.99 28.03 -10.54
N GLU A 2 -48.24 27.59 -10.67
CA GLU A 2 -48.56 26.19 -11.06
C GLU A 2 -47.94 25.74 -12.39
N LYS A 3 -48.09 26.50 -13.48
CA LYS A 3 -47.46 26.17 -14.78
C LYS A 3 -45.93 26.06 -14.74
N LEU A 4 -45.28 26.81 -13.85
CA LEU A 4 -43.83 26.77 -13.70
C LEU A 4 -43.40 25.51 -12.94
N MET A 5 -44.20 25.10 -11.96
CA MET A 5 -43.96 23.89 -11.17
C MET A 5 -44.20 22.63 -12.00
N GLU A 6 -45.20 22.64 -12.88
CA GLU A 6 -45.49 21.56 -13.82
C GLU A 6 -44.35 21.37 -14.84
N GLN A 7 -43.83 22.47 -15.41
CA GLN A 7 -42.65 22.41 -16.29
C GLN A 7 -41.39 21.90 -15.56
N TYR A 8 -41.19 22.27 -14.29
CA TYR A 8 -40.06 21.78 -13.51
C TYR A 8 -40.14 20.27 -13.24
N LEU A 9 -41.35 19.77 -12.93
CA LEU A 9 -41.58 18.34 -12.71
C LEU A 9 -41.38 17.53 -14.01
N GLU A 10 -41.84 18.04 -15.16
CA GLU A 10 -41.60 17.40 -16.45
C GLU A 10 -40.10 17.37 -16.81
N GLN A 11 -39.37 18.46 -16.57
CA GLN A 11 -37.92 18.49 -16.80
C GLN A 11 -37.16 17.54 -15.86
N SER A 12 -37.58 17.43 -14.60
CA SER A 12 -36.99 16.50 -13.64
C SER A 12 -37.24 15.05 -14.06
N ALA A 13 -38.46 14.72 -14.48
CA ALA A 13 -38.80 13.37 -14.95
C ALA A 13 -38.04 12.99 -16.23
N GLN A 14 -37.86 13.93 -17.16
CA GLN A 14 -37.03 13.71 -18.36
C GLN A 14 -35.54 13.55 -18.03
N ALA A 15 -35.02 14.28 -17.04
CA ALA A 15 -33.64 14.14 -16.60
C ALA A 15 -33.40 12.76 -15.96
N GLU A 16 -34.34 12.27 -15.15
CA GLU A 16 -34.29 10.94 -14.57
C GLU A 16 -34.34 9.84 -15.65
N ASP A 17 -35.27 9.92 -16.61
CA ASP A 17 -35.37 8.91 -17.67
C ASP A 17 -34.11 8.87 -18.56
N ASN A 18 -33.52 10.03 -18.85
CA ASN A 18 -32.25 10.13 -19.57
C ASN A 18 -31.07 9.54 -18.77
N PHE A 19 -31.06 9.74 -17.45
CA PHE A 19 -30.06 9.15 -16.57
C PHE A 19 -30.15 7.62 -16.58
N TYR A 20 -31.34 7.05 -16.42
CA TYR A 20 -31.54 5.60 -16.45
C TYR A 20 -31.14 4.97 -17.80
N ARG A 21 -31.47 5.63 -18.93
CA ARG A 21 -31.05 5.14 -20.26
C ARG A 21 -29.54 5.16 -20.46
N MET A 22 -28.85 6.21 -19.99
CA MET A 22 -27.38 6.24 -20.03
C MET A 22 -26.76 5.15 -19.17
N GLU A 23 -27.30 4.93 -17.98
CA GLU A 23 -26.79 3.91 -17.06
C GLU A 23 -27.01 2.49 -17.61
N GLU A 24 -28.15 2.24 -18.25
CA GLU A 24 -28.43 0.97 -18.93
C GLU A 24 -27.45 0.74 -20.10
N GLN A 25 -27.18 1.76 -20.91
CA GLN A 25 -26.18 1.69 -21.99
C GLN A 25 -24.76 1.44 -21.45
N ARG A 26 -24.41 2.05 -20.30
CA ARG A 26 -23.14 1.85 -19.61
C ARG A 26 -22.99 0.41 -19.13
N LEU A 27 -24.01 -0.14 -18.48
CA LEU A 27 -24.04 -1.52 -18.02
C LEU A 27 -23.93 -2.52 -19.18
N GLN A 28 -24.67 -2.31 -20.28
CA GLN A 28 -24.55 -3.14 -21.48
C GLN A 28 -23.16 -3.05 -22.13
N ALA A 29 -22.48 -1.90 -22.05
CA ALA A 29 -21.11 -1.75 -22.52
C ALA A 29 -20.10 -2.48 -21.62
N GLU A 30 -20.31 -2.47 -20.30
CA GLU A 30 -19.49 -3.23 -19.35
C GLU A 30 -19.67 -4.75 -19.52
N ASP A 31 -20.90 -5.23 -19.70
CA ASP A 31 -21.16 -6.66 -19.91
C ASP A 31 -20.52 -7.17 -21.22
N ARG A 32 -20.64 -6.42 -22.32
CA ARG A 32 -19.93 -6.73 -23.57
C ARG A 32 -18.41 -6.77 -23.41
N ARG A 33 -17.84 -5.90 -22.56
CA ARG A 33 -16.40 -5.91 -22.26
C ARG A 33 -16.00 -7.15 -21.47
N ARG A 34 -16.79 -7.54 -20.47
CA ARG A 34 -16.57 -8.77 -19.67
C ARG A 34 -16.66 -10.02 -20.54
N GLU A 35 -17.65 -10.10 -21.42
CA GLU A 35 -17.77 -11.22 -22.37
C GLU A 35 -16.55 -11.29 -23.30
N ALA A 36 -16.06 -10.15 -23.80
CA ALA A 36 -14.86 -10.10 -24.64
C ALA A 36 -13.59 -10.50 -23.88
N GLU A 37 -13.45 -10.12 -22.60
CA GLU A 37 -12.35 -10.58 -21.75
C GLU A 37 -12.41 -12.08 -21.51
N HIS A 38 -13.58 -12.60 -21.17
CA HIS A 38 -13.75 -14.03 -20.93
C HIS A 38 -13.48 -14.87 -22.20
N ALA A 39 -13.88 -14.38 -23.38
CA ALA A 39 -13.55 -15.01 -24.65
C ALA A 39 -12.04 -15.05 -24.93
N ARG A 40 -11.30 -13.97 -24.56
CA ARG A 40 -9.83 -13.93 -24.68
C ARG A 40 -9.14 -14.93 -23.74
N GLU A 41 -9.62 -15.05 -22.51
CA GLU A 41 -9.09 -16.03 -21.54
C GLU A 41 -9.29 -17.47 -22.01
N LEU A 42 -10.49 -17.81 -22.50
CA LEU A 42 -10.80 -19.11 -23.09
C LEU A 42 -9.89 -19.43 -24.29
N HIS A 43 -9.61 -18.42 -25.13
CA HIS A 43 -8.71 -18.59 -26.26
C HIS A 43 -7.25 -18.84 -25.82
N MET A 44 -6.75 -18.12 -24.81
CA MET A 44 -5.43 -18.37 -24.25
C MET A 44 -5.31 -19.77 -23.62
N LEU A 45 -6.34 -20.22 -22.90
CA LEU A 45 -6.38 -21.56 -22.32
C LEU A 45 -6.35 -22.66 -23.38
N GLN A 46 -7.07 -22.47 -24.50
CA GLN A 46 -6.98 -23.39 -25.64
C GLN A 46 -5.58 -23.42 -26.27
N MET A 47 -4.95 -22.25 -26.44
CA MET A 47 -3.58 -22.18 -26.97
C MET A 47 -2.55 -22.87 -26.07
N LEU A 48 -2.65 -22.65 -24.75
CA LEU A 48 -1.82 -23.36 -23.76
C LEU A 48 -2.03 -24.86 -23.84
N GLY A 49 -3.28 -25.32 -23.95
CA GLY A 49 -3.61 -26.75 -24.13
C GLY A 49 -2.96 -27.37 -25.37
N GLN A 50 -2.87 -26.64 -26.48
CA GLN A 50 -2.19 -27.07 -27.71
C GLN A 50 -0.65 -27.06 -27.60
N MET A 51 -0.08 -26.14 -26.82
CA MET A 51 1.36 -26.14 -26.52
C MET A 51 1.76 -27.31 -25.62
N PHE A 52 0.94 -27.66 -24.63
CA PHE A 52 1.23 -28.81 -23.76
C PHE A 52 1.05 -30.17 -24.46
N SER A 53 0.15 -30.28 -25.43
CA SER A 53 0.00 -31.51 -26.22
C SER A 53 1.15 -31.75 -27.20
N SER A 54 1.86 -30.70 -27.62
CA SER A 54 3.02 -30.79 -28.52
C SER A 54 4.35 -31.08 -27.80
N ILE A 55 4.43 -30.85 -26.49
CA ILE A 55 5.63 -31.16 -25.68
C ILE A 55 5.71 -32.65 -25.30
N SER A 56 4.61 -33.40 -25.38
CA SER A 56 4.55 -34.82 -24.98
C SER A 56 5.14 -35.80 -26.03
N SER A 57 5.60 -35.33 -27.20
CA SER A 57 5.94 -36.20 -28.34
C SER A 57 7.43 -36.25 -28.74
N THR A 58 8.38 -35.74 -27.94
CA THR A 58 9.81 -35.87 -28.28
C THR A 58 10.71 -36.18 -27.08
N ARG A 59 11.24 -37.41 -27.04
CA ARG A 59 12.43 -37.80 -26.27
C ARG A 59 13.45 -38.40 -27.23
N PRO A 60 14.72 -37.99 -27.16
CA PRO A 60 15.81 -38.93 -27.37
C PRO A 60 16.77 -38.97 -26.16
N SER A 61 17.25 -40.18 -25.91
CA SER A 61 18.20 -40.59 -24.87
C SER A 61 19.65 -40.51 -25.35
N SER A 62 20.58 -40.03 -24.52
CA SER A 62 21.94 -40.59 -24.40
C SER A 62 22.74 -39.95 -23.23
N PRO A 63 23.70 -40.68 -22.61
CA PRO A 63 24.35 -40.29 -21.34
C PRO A 63 25.74 -39.66 -21.54
N VAL A 64 26.15 -38.77 -20.63
CA VAL A 64 27.50 -38.17 -20.57
C VAL A 64 28.16 -38.44 -19.22
N THR A 65 29.38 -38.96 -19.25
CA THR A 65 30.31 -39.20 -18.14
C THR A 65 31.16 -37.96 -17.80
N PRO A 66 31.69 -37.80 -16.55
CA PRO A 66 32.42 -36.60 -16.14
C PRO A 66 33.96 -36.79 -16.09
N PRO A 67 34.74 -35.70 -16.10
CA PRO A 67 36.09 -35.70 -15.55
C PRO A 67 36.25 -34.79 -14.31
N LYS A 68 37.34 -35.05 -13.59
CA LYS A 68 37.71 -34.66 -12.22
C LYS A 68 38.63 -33.43 -12.16
N THR A 69 38.60 -32.71 -11.01
CA THR A 69 39.69 -32.08 -10.17
C THR A 69 40.94 -31.48 -10.86
N ALA A 70 41.60 -30.37 -10.49
CA ALA A 70 41.80 -29.52 -9.29
C ALA A 70 42.49 -28.18 -9.76
N PRO A 71 43.14 -27.29 -8.95
CA PRO A 71 43.30 -27.17 -7.48
C PRO A 71 43.06 -25.75 -6.88
N ALA A 72 43.09 -25.68 -5.54
CA ALA A 72 43.04 -24.49 -4.67
C ALA A 72 44.42 -23.95 -4.30
N VAL A 73 44.56 -22.64 -3.92
CA VAL A 73 45.45 -21.97 -2.89
C VAL A 73 45.13 -20.44 -2.89
N PRO A 74 45.36 -19.59 -1.84
CA PRO A 74 45.15 -19.67 -0.39
C PRO A 74 44.25 -18.55 0.19
N SER A 75 43.94 -18.69 1.47
CA SER A 75 43.30 -17.73 2.37
C SER A 75 44.19 -16.58 2.83
N SER A 76 43.59 -15.41 3.08
CA SER A 76 44.12 -14.38 3.99
C SER A 76 43.06 -13.95 4.99
N VAL A 77 43.51 -13.86 6.24
CA VAL A 77 42.76 -13.71 7.48
C VAL A 77 42.36 -12.26 7.71
N PHE A 78 41.09 -11.98 7.99
CA PHE A 78 40.68 -10.83 8.81
C PHE A 78 39.43 -11.16 9.65
N SER A 79 39.62 -11.03 10.96
CA SER A 79 38.68 -10.64 12.02
C SER A 79 37.25 -11.18 12.01
N SER A 80 36.98 -12.04 12.99
CA SER A 80 35.67 -12.51 13.42
C SER A 80 34.74 -11.38 13.86
N ALA A 81 33.76 -11.07 13.02
CA ALA A 81 32.46 -10.56 13.45
C ALA A 81 31.39 -11.45 12.78
N SER A 82 30.43 -11.93 13.56
CA SER A 82 29.26 -12.63 13.03
C SER A 82 28.58 -11.73 12.01
N PRO A 83 28.33 -12.17 10.75
CA PRO A 83 27.60 -11.34 9.81
C PRO A 83 26.23 -11.03 10.38
N SER A 84 25.85 -9.75 10.40
CA SER A 84 24.48 -9.36 10.70
C SER A 84 23.53 -10.08 9.72
N LEU A 85 22.30 -10.42 10.13
CA LEU A 85 21.30 -11.06 9.25
C LEU A 85 21.14 -10.31 7.91
N PHE A 86 21.39 -9.00 7.94
CA PHE A 86 21.42 -8.11 6.79
C PHE A 86 22.45 -8.54 5.72
N GLU A 87 23.68 -8.93 6.09
CA GLU A 87 24.70 -9.40 5.14
C GLU A 87 24.36 -10.79 4.57
N ARG A 88 23.68 -11.66 5.34
CA ARG A 88 23.22 -12.95 4.82
C ARG A 88 22.15 -12.79 3.75
N TYR A 89 21.29 -11.78 3.88
CA TYR A 89 20.24 -11.49 2.90
C TYR A 89 20.82 -11.20 1.50
N TYR A 90 21.97 -10.52 1.41
CA TYR A 90 22.59 -10.17 0.12
C TYR A 90 23.23 -11.37 -0.61
N SER A 91 23.47 -12.50 0.05
CA SER A 91 24.32 -13.57 -0.50
C SER A 91 23.58 -14.72 -1.21
N LEU A 92 22.24 -14.74 -1.25
CA LEU A 92 21.48 -15.90 -1.74
C LEU A 92 20.60 -15.54 -2.93
N GLY A 93 21.03 -15.92 -4.14
CA GLY A 93 20.23 -15.91 -5.37
C GLY A 93 20.03 -17.30 -5.98
N SER A 94 18.77 -17.74 -6.13
CA SER A 94 18.20 -18.52 -7.26
C SER A 94 16.76 -19.00 -6.95
N THR A 95 16.00 -19.38 -7.99
CA THR A 95 14.53 -19.23 -8.11
C THR A 95 13.71 -20.52 -7.92
N LEU A 96 12.43 -20.34 -7.55
CA LEU A 96 11.26 -21.25 -7.46
C LEU A 96 10.92 -21.90 -6.11
N LYS A 97 11.87 -22.12 -5.20
CA LYS A 97 11.56 -22.36 -3.77
C LYS A 97 11.55 -21.08 -2.91
N ARG A 98 11.87 -19.94 -3.54
CA ARG A 98 12.18 -18.67 -2.90
C ARG A 98 11.00 -17.97 -2.21
N GLY A 99 9.76 -18.13 -2.69
CA GLY A 99 8.63 -17.31 -2.20
C GLY A 99 8.31 -17.46 -0.71
N MET A 100 8.16 -18.70 -0.21
CA MET A 100 7.96 -18.96 1.22
C MET A 100 9.20 -18.61 2.05
N ASP A 101 10.39 -18.97 1.57
CA ASP A 101 11.64 -18.68 2.28
C ASP A 101 11.88 -17.16 2.38
N ASP A 102 11.55 -16.39 1.34
CA ASP A 102 11.64 -14.93 1.31
C ASP A 102 10.61 -14.29 2.24
N ASP A 103 9.38 -14.82 2.28
CA ASP A 103 8.33 -14.35 3.19
C ASP A 103 8.71 -14.60 4.66
N ASP A 104 9.19 -15.80 5.01
CA ASP A 104 9.61 -16.14 6.38
C ASP A 104 10.80 -15.30 6.84
N ASN A 105 11.77 -15.06 5.95
CA ASN A 105 12.91 -14.18 6.22
C ASN A 105 12.46 -12.74 6.44
N MET A 106 11.56 -12.23 5.60
CA MET A 106 11.01 -10.88 5.75
C MET A 106 10.17 -10.74 7.02
N LEU A 107 9.32 -11.72 7.34
CA LEU A 107 8.57 -11.77 8.61
C LEU A 107 9.52 -11.72 9.81
N SER A 108 10.64 -12.45 9.76
CA SER A 108 11.65 -12.42 10.82
C SER A 108 12.26 -11.03 10.99
N LEU A 109 12.48 -10.29 9.89
CA LEU A 109 12.91 -8.89 9.97
C LEU A 109 11.82 -7.98 10.54
N VAL A 110 10.55 -8.20 10.20
CA VAL A 110 9.43 -7.45 10.79
C VAL A 110 9.33 -7.69 12.29
N LYS A 111 9.50 -8.93 12.76
CA LYS A 111 9.52 -9.25 14.21
C LYS A 111 10.56 -8.42 14.97
N ASN A 112 11.72 -8.17 14.36
CA ASN A 112 12.81 -7.42 14.97
C ASN A 112 12.55 -5.90 15.08
N ILE A 113 11.60 -5.34 14.31
CA ILE A 113 11.25 -3.92 14.41
C ILE A 113 10.16 -3.66 15.44
N VAL A 114 9.39 -4.68 15.83
CA VAL A 114 8.29 -4.51 16.79
C VAL A 114 8.85 -4.13 18.17
N PRO A 115 8.47 -2.97 18.73
CA PRO A 115 8.97 -2.54 20.01
C PRO A 115 8.46 -3.46 21.13
N ALA A 116 9.36 -3.85 22.05
CA ALA A 116 8.94 -4.52 23.27
C ALA A 116 8.06 -3.59 24.13
N LEU A 117 6.94 -4.13 24.62
CA LEU A 117 6.09 -3.47 25.61
C LEU A 117 6.80 -3.48 26.96
N THR A 118 7.15 -2.29 27.48
CA THR A 118 7.86 -2.15 28.76
C THR A 118 7.27 -1.02 29.59
N SER A 119 7.33 -1.14 30.92
CA SER A 119 6.88 -0.10 31.85
C SER A 119 7.79 1.14 31.91
N LYS A 120 8.90 1.14 31.18
CA LYS A 120 9.88 2.23 31.16
C LYS A 120 9.58 3.29 30.10
N LYS A 121 8.73 2.98 29.14
CA LYS A 121 8.35 3.90 28.06
C LYS A 121 7.23 4.83 28.51
N HIS A 122 7.21 6.04 27.94
CA HIS A 122 6.17 7.03 28.14
C HIS A 122 5.27 7.13 26.92
N LYS A 123 4.02 7.57 27.14
CA LYS A 123 3.01 7.72 26.09
C LYS A 123 3.53 8.53 24.90
N GLY A 124 3.45 7.92 23.74
CA GLY A 124 3.84 8.48 22.45
C GLY A 124 5.17 7.96 21.92
N GLN A 125 5.98 7.25 22.72
CA GLN A 125 7.27 6.73 22.28
C GLN A 125 7.15 5.56 21.30
N ASP A 126 6.03 4.84 21.30
CA ASP A 126 5.77 3.72 20.38
C ASP A 126 4.96 4.14 19.15
N GLY A 127 4.71 5.45 18.96
CA GLY A 127 4.21 5.97 17.69
C GLY A 127 3.20 7.09 17.85
N ARG A 128 3.43 8.19 17.14
CA ARG A 128 2.50 9.31 16.98
C ARG A 128 2.26 9.48 15.48
N ILE A 129 1.19 8.92 14.96
CA ILE A 129 0.95 8.87 13.51
C ILE A 129 -0.03 9.98 13.12
N GLY A 130 0.33 10.76 12.09
CA GLY A 130 -0.56 11.75 11.49
C GLY A 130 -1.17 11.26 10.19
N ILE A 131 -2.45 11.49 9.99
CA ILE A 131 -3.20 11.16 8.78
C ILE A 131 -3.66 12.48 8.17
N ILE A 132 -3.21 12.78 6.96
CA ILE A 132 -3.67 13.91 6.15
C ILE A 132 -4.69 13.39 5.14
N GLY A 133 -5.96 13.74 5.37
CA GLY A 133 -7.06 13.24 4.56
C GLY A 133 -8.41 13.53 5.19
N GLY A 134 -9.49 13.04 4.58
CA GLY A 134 -10.86 13.35 4.99
C GLY A 134 -11.35 14.68 4.46
N CYS A 135 -12.07 14.62 3.35
CA CYS A 135 -12.91 15.68 2.84
C CYS A 135 -14.38 15.44 3.19
N GLN A 136 -15.26 16.34 2.73
CA GLN A 136 -16.70 16.31 3.00
C GLN A 136 -17.34 14.93 2.74
N ASP A 137 -16.96 14.27 1.64
CA ASP A 137 -17.58 13.02 1.21
C ASP A 137 -16.86 11.76 1.74
N TYR A 138 -15.55 11.85 2.00
CA TYR A 138 -14.71 10.69 2.32
C TYR A 138 -14.22 10.69 3.76
N THR A 139 -15.15 10.53 4.70
CA THR A 139 -14.86 10.51 6.15
C THR A 139 -14.43 9.13 6.68
N GLY A 140 -14.82 8.05 6.01
CA GLY A 140 -14.48 6.68 6.43
C GLY A 140 -13.01 6.30 6.22
N ALA A 141 -12.44 6.70 5.09
CA ALA A 141 -11.04 6.41 4.73
C ALA A 141 -10.01 6.90 5.78
N PRO A 142 -10.00 8.19 6.19
CA PRO A 142 -9.06 8.65 7.22
C PRO A 142 -9.30 7.99 8.57
N TYR A 143 -10.55 7.64 8.90
CA TYR A 143 -10.87 6.87 10.11
C TYR A 143 -10.23 5.48 10.06
N PHE A 144 -10.42 4.73 8.97
CA PHE A 144 -9.86 3.38 8.83
C PHE A 144 -8.34 3.38 8.92
N ALA A 145 -7.66 4.35 8.29
CA ALA A 145 -6.21 4.51 8.43
C ALA A 145 -5.82 4.82 9.87
N ALA A 146 -6.49 5.78 10.51
CA ALA A 146 -6.15 6.24 11.84
C ALA A 146 -6.39 5.20 12.94
N ILE A 147 -7.51 4.47 12.89
CA ILE A 147 -7.83 3.42 13.87
C ILE A 147 -6.96 2.18 13.66
N SER A 148 -6.58 1.86 12.42
CA SER A 148 -5.66 0.77 12.13
C SER A 148 -4.29 1.05 12.72
N ALA A 149 -3.80 2.30 12.63
CA ALA A 149 -2.55 2.70 13.29
C ALA A 149 -2.59 2.47 14.81
N LEU A 150 -3.69 2.84 15.49
CA LEU A 150 -3.85 2.56 16.93
C LEU A 150 -3.89 1.06 17.22
N LYS A 151 -4.67 0.29 16.44
CA LYS A 151 -4.83 -1.17 16.61
C LYS A 151 -3.54 -1.94 16.38
N VAL A 152 -2.66 -1.44 15.51
CA VAL A 152 -1.31 -2.01 15.28
C VAL A 152 -0.39 -1.76 16.47
N GLY A 153 -0.56 -0.65 17.18
CA GLY A 153 0.21 -0.33 18.38
C GLY A 153 0.73 1.11 18.46
N ALA A 154 0.29 2.04 17.60
CA ALA A 154 0.60 3.45 17.81
C ALA A 154 -0.03 3.96 19.10
N ASP A 155 0.75 4.71 19.88
CA ASP A 155 0.27 5.34 21.12
C ASP A 155 -0.76 6.45 20.87
N LEU A 156 -0.62 7.16 19.75
CA LEU A 156 -1.46 8.29 19.37
C LEU A 156 -1.66 8.34 17.86
N SER A 157 -2.89 8.66 17.44
CA SER A 157 -3.27 8.83 16.05
C SER A 157 -3.99 10.16 15.86
N HIS A 158 -3.45 10.99 14.97
CA HIS A 158 -3.91 12.34 14.66
C HIS A 158 -4.52 12.35 13.27
N VAL A 159 -5.73 12.88 13.12
CA VAL A 159 -6.36 13.05 11.80
C VAL A 159 -6.47 14.54 11.51
N PHE A 160 -5.84 15.00 10.44
CA PHE A 160 -5.98 16.36 9.92
C PHE A 160 -6.90 16.31 8.71
N CYS A 161 -8.11 16.81 8.89
CA CYS A 161 -9.20 16.72 7.92
C CYS A 161 -9.87 18.07 7.70
N THR A 162 -10.77 18.14 6.73
CA THR A 162 -11.63 19.31 6.54
C THR A 162 -12.56 19.50 7.74
N LYS A 163 -13.05 20.72 7.90
CA LYS A 163 -13.96 21.07 9.01
C LYS A 163 -15.22 20.21 9.00
N ASP A 164 -15.78 19.96 7.83
CA ASP A 164 -17.06 19.24 7.68
C ASP A 164 -16.91 17.72 7.90
N ALA A 165 -15.72 17.16 7.61
CA ALA A 165 -15.41 15.76 7.89
C ALA A 165 -15.26 15.47 9.39
N ALA A 166 -14.82 16.46 10.17
CA ALA A 166 -14.30 16.23 11.51
C ALA A 166 -15.32 15.70 12.51
N THR A 167 -16.56 16.21 12.49
CA THR A 167 -17.60 15.75 13.43
C THR A 167 -17.95 14.29 13.20
N VAL A 168 -18.03 13.88 11.93
CA VAL A 168 -18.30 12.50 11.55
C VAL A 168 -17.16 11.58 12.00
N ILE A 169 -15.91 11.93 11.70
CA ILE A 169 -14.74 11.13 12.11
C ILE A 169 -14.65 10.99 13.64
N LYS A 170 -14.88 12.08 14.39
CA LYS A 170 -14.91 12.07 15.86
C LYS A 170 -16.00 11.16 16.42
N SER A 171 -17.11 10.98 15.70
CA SER A 171 -18.22 10.12 16.14
C SER A 171 -17.91 8.63 16.01
N TYR A 172 -16.92 8.25 15.18
CA TYR A 172 -16.54 6.85 14.98
C TYR A 172 -15.68 6.29 16.12
N SER A 173 -14.83 7.11 16.74
CA SER A 173 -13.95 6.68 17.82
C SER A 173 -13.52 7.86 18.71
N PRO A 174 -13.70 7.78 20.05
CA PRO A 174 -13.20 8.78 20.99
C PRO A 174 -11.66 8.77 21.17
N GLU A 175 -10.97 7.74 20.68
CA GLU A 175 -9.51 7.59 20.81
C GLU A 175 -8.73 8.46 19.81
N LEU A 176 -9.35 8.84 18.68
CA LEU A 176 -8.71 9.63 17.64
C LEU A 176 -8.61 11.12 18.01
N ILE A 177 -7.44 11.72 17.75
CA ILE A 177 -7.26 13.17 17.90
C ILE A 177 -7.51 13.84 16.55
N VAL A 178 -8.71 14.38 16.37
CA VAL A 178 -9.16 14.94 15.08
C VAL A 178 -9.04 16.47 15.03
N HIS A 179 -8.29 16.96 14.05
CA HIS A 179 -7.95 18.37 13.80
C HIS A 179 -8.69 18.89 12.55
N PRO A 180 -9.75 19.70 12.69
CA PRO A 180 -10.52 20.27 11.59
C PRO A 180 -9.82 21.50 10.99
N VAL A 181 -8.69 21.30 10.31
CA VAL A 181 -7.82 22.41 9.88
C VAL A 181 -7.41 22.34 8.40
N LEU A 182 -7.68 21.24 7.69
CA LEU A 182 -7.07 20.96 6.38
C LEU A 182 -7.49 21.94 5.27
N ASP A 183 -8.70 22.48 5.38
CA ASP A 183 -9.33 23.46 4.50
C ASP A 183 -9.23 24.91 5.04
N SER A 184 -8.53 25.13 6.15
CA SER A 184 -8.34 26.47 6.72
C SER A 184 -7.36 27.31 5.88
N PRO A 185 -7.54 28.64 5.79
CA PRO A 185 -6.56 29.52 5.13
C PRO A 185 -5.14 29.42 5.69
N ASN A 186 -5.00 29.05 6.97
CA ASN A 186 -3.73 28.82 7.67
C ASN A 186 -3.49 27.34 8.02
N ALA A 187 -4.03 26.42 7.21
CA ALA A 187 -3.98 24.98 7.46
C ALA A 187 -2.56 24.47 7.72
N VAL A 188 -1.62 24.90 6.88
CA VAL A 188 -0.22 24.46 6.92
C VAL A 188 0.45 24.88 8.24
N GLU A 189 0.23 26.11 8.69
CA GLU A 189 0.77 26.61 9.96
C GLU A 189 0.16 25.89 11.17
N GLU A 190 -1.13 25.58 11.14
CA GLU A 190 -1.79 24.83 12.22
C GLU A 190 -1.29 23.39 12.30
N ILE A 191 -1.13 22.72 11.15
CA ILE A 191 -0.58 21.36 11.07
C ILE A 191 0.88 21.34 11.49
N GLU A 192 1.68 22.34 11.08
CA GLU A 192 3.11 22.43 11.39
C GLU A 192 3.40 22.39 12.89
N LYS A 193 2.52 22.93 13.75
CA LYS A 193 2.65 22.88 15.21
C LYS A 193 2.72 21.45 15.76
N TRP A 194 2.15 20.49 15.05
CA TRP A 194 2.10 19.08 15.45
C TRP A 194 3.24 18.26 14.88
N LEU A 195 3.79 18.63 13.71
CA LEU A 195 4.81 17.86 13.02
C LEU A 195 6.04 17.49 13.89
N PRO A 196 6.58 18.36 14.77
CA PRO A 196 7.69 17.98 15.65
C PRO A 196 7.40 16.83 16.62
N ARG A 197 6.12 16.47 16.79
CA ARG A 197 5.67 15.37 17.65
C ARG A 197 5.29 14.13 16.86
N LEU A 198 5.19 14.20 15.53
CA LEU A 198 4.79 13.05 14.71
C LEU A 198 6.00 12.19 14.40
N HIS A 199 5.76 10.88 14.39
CA HIS A 199 6.76 9.86 14.09
C HIS A 199 6.56 9.23 12.71
N GLY A 200 5.39 9.43 12.11
CA GLY A 200 5.07 9.02 10.75
C GLY A 200 3.86 9.79 10.23
N LEU A 201 3.79 9.96 8.92
CA LEU A 201 2.69 10.63 8.23
C LEU A 201 2.09 9.69 7.18
N VAL A 202 0.75 9.61 7.13
CA VAL A 202 0.00 8.99 6.04
C VAL A 202 -0.76 10.08 5.31
N VAL A 203 -0.65 10.15 3.99
CA VAL A 203 -1.30 11.19 3.17
C VAL A 203 -2.15 10.55 2.10
N GLY A 204 -3.40 11.01 2.01
CA GLY A 204 -4.30 10.67 0.91
C GLY A 204 -5.61 9.95 1.26
N PRO A 205 -5.75 9.17 2.36
CA PRO A 205 -7.02 8.53 2.72
C PRO A 205 -8.18 9.53 2.78
N GLY A 206 -9.05 9.51 1.77
CA GLY A 206 -10.17 10.43 1.63
C GLY A 206 -9.78 11.90 1.49
N LEU A 207 -8.57 12.23 1.01
CA LEU A 207 -8.10 13.62 0.87
C LEU A 207 -8.95 14.42 -0.12
N GLY A 208 -9.48 13.78 -1.16
CA GLY A 208 -10.12 14.49 -2.27
C GLY A 208 -9.10 15.13 -3.21
N ARG A 209 -9.60 15.78 -4.25
CA ARG A 209 -8.77 16.33 -5.36
C ARG A 209 -8.97 17.82 -5.58
N GLU A 210 -9.51 18.52 -4.59
CA GLU A 210 -9.62 19.96 -4.63
C GLU A 210 -8.24 20.62 -4.53
N ASP A 211 -7.98 21.61 -5.38
CA ASP A 211 -6.67 22.27 -5.49
C ASP A 211 -6.14 22.78 -4.14
N LEU A 212 -7.03 23.32 -3.30
CA LEU A 212 -6.67 23.80 -1.96
C LEU A 212 -6.13 22.67 -1.08
N LEU A 213 -6.83 21.53 -1.03
CA LEU A 213 -6.44 20.39 -0.19
C LEU A 213 -5.15 19.75 -0.69
N LEU A 214 -5.01 19.60 -2.02
CA LEU A 214 -3.79 19.08 -2.63
C LEU A 214 -2.58 20.00 -2.38
N LYS A 215 -2.78 21.32 -2.45
CA LYS A 215 -1.74 22.31 -2.10
C LYS A 215 -1.34 22.22 -0.64
N THR A 216 -2.29 22.17 0.29
CA THR A 216 -2.00 21.99 1.72
C THR A 216 -1.25 20.69 1.97
N ALA A 217 -1.69 19.57 1.40
CA ALA A 217 -1.04 18.29 1.55
C ALA A 217 0.41 18.30 1.03
N LYS A 218 0.65 18.93 -0.12
CA LYS A 218 2.01 19.13 -0.67
C LYS A 218 2.92 19.87 0.31
N GLU A 219 2.49 21.02 0.83
CA GLU A 219 3.31 21.83 1.74
C GLU A 219 3.58 21.09 3.07
N VAL A 220 2.61 20.31 3.55
CA VAL A 220 2.79 19.44 4.72
C VAL A 220 3.82 18.33 4.44
N ILE A 221 3.76 17.67 3.27
CA ILE A 221 4.77 16.67 2.86
C ILE A 221 6.16 17.29 2.86
N GLU A 222 6.33 18.47 2.27
CA GLU A 222 7.63 19.18 2.22
C GLU A 222 8.16 19.49 3.63
N LYS A 223 7.30 19.94 4.54
CA LYS A 223 7.66 20.19 5.94
C LYS A 223 8.00 18.92 6.72
N CYS A 224 7.36 17.80 6.41
CA CYS A 224 7.70 16.49 7.00
C CYS A 224 9.04 15.96 6.48
N LYS A 225 9.33 16.11 5.18
CA LYS A 225 10.63 15.76 4.60
C LYS A 225 11.77 16.54 5.26
N ALA A 226 11.59 17.83 5.49
CA ALA A 226 12.56 18.67 6.19
C ALA A 226 12.82 18.25 7.65
N ARG A 227 11.94 17.41 8.22
CA ARG A 227 12.04 16.86 9.58
C ARG A 227 12.41 15.39 9.60
N ASP A 228 12.69 14.79 8.44
CA ASP A 228 13.08 13.38 8.31
C ASP A 228 12.03 12.39 8.87
N ILE A 229 10.76 12.76 8.78
CA ILE A 229 9.60 11.95 9.20
C ILE A 229 9.22 10.97 8.08
N PRO A 230 9.09 9.65 8.32
CA PRO A 230 8.57 8.70 7.34
C PRO A 230 7.19 9.09 6.79
N ILE A 231 6.97 8.93 5.49
CA ILE A 231 5.73 9.35 4.81
C ILE A 231 5.19 8.20 3.96
N VAL A 232 3.95 7.78 4.22
CA VAL A 232 3.18 6.87 3.38
C VAL A 232 2.21 7.69 2.53
N ILE A 233 2.22 7.50 1.22
CA ILE A 233 1.32 8.16 0.28
C ILE A 233 0.39 7.10 -0.33
N ASP A 234 -0.91 7.26 -0.12
CA ASP A 234 -1.95 6.35 -0.61
C ASP A 234 -3.06 7.14 -1.33
N ALA A 235 -3.92 6.47 -2.09
CA ALA A 235 -5.14 7.03 -2.70
C ALA A 235 -4.92 8.41 -3.38
N ASP A 236 -5.65 9.46 -2.98
CA ASP A 236 -5.53 10.80 -3.59
C ASP A 236 -4.19 11.49 -3.30
N GLY A 237 -3.41 11.00 -2.33
CA GLY A 237 -2.01 11.40 -2.19
C GLY A 237 -1.18 10.95 -3.40
N LEU A 238 -1.48 9.79 -3.99
CA LEU A 238 -0.84 9.32 -5.22
C LEU A 238 -1.30 10.13 -6.44
N TRP A 239 -2.54 10.65 -6.41
CA TRP A 239 -2.98 11.62 -7.41
C TRP A 239 -2.10 12.87 -7.39
N LEU A 240 -1.84 13.45 -6.20
CA LEU A 240 -0.91 14.57 -6.04
C LEU A 240 0.49 14.23 -6.59
N VAL A 241 1.03 13.06 -6.24
CA VAL A 241 2.35 12.62 -6.72
C VAL A 241 2.36 12.45 -8.25
N THR A 242 1.27 11.98 -8.86
CA THR A 242 1.16 11.84 -10.31
C THR A 242 1.23 13.21 -11.00
N GLN A 243 0.64 14.24 -10.41
CA GLN A 243 0.69 15.60 -10.96
C GLN A 243 2.04 16.29 -10.68
N GLN A 244 2.66 16.01 -9.53
CA GLN A 244 3.91 16.63 -9.12
C GLN A 244 4.84 15.61 -8.42
N PRO A 245 5.54 14.74 -9.18
CA PRO A 245 6.40 13.70 -8.61
C PRO A 245 7.46 14.22 -7.65
N SER A 246 7.97 15.44 -7.93
CA SER A 246 9.01 16.12 -7.13
C SER A 246 8.63 16.32 -5.65
N VAL A 247 7.33 16.26 -5.30
CA VAL A 247 6.87 16.40 -3.92
C VAL A 247 7.52 15.36 -3.00
N ILE A 248 7.72 14.13 -3.49
CA ILE A 248 8.24 13.00 -2.70
C ILE A 248 9.45 12.30 -3.35
N GLN A 249 9.72 12.54 -4.64
CA GLN A 249 10.84 11.95 -5.37
C GLN A 249 12.18 12.08 -4.60
N GLY A 250 12.93 10.97 -4.54
CA GLY A 250 14.23 10.87 -3.87
C GLY A 250 14.17 10.80 -2.34
N TYR A 251 13.00 10.94 -1.71
CA TYR A 251 12.88 10.88 -0.25
C TYR A 251 12.86 9.44 0.25
N GLN A 252 14.00 8.94 0.74
CA GLN A 252 14.19 7.51 1.07
C GLN A 252 13.25 6.96 2.17
N LYS A 253 12.64 7.83 3.00
CA LYS A 253 11.63 7.44 3.98
C LYS A 253 10.18 7.54 3.46
N GLY A 254 10.01 7.80 2.17
CA GLY A 254 8.72 7.81 1.50
C GLY A 254 8.34 6.41 1.00
N ILE A 255 7.06 6.07 1.11
CA ILE A 255 6.48 4.82 0.63
C ILE A 255 5.22 5.15 -0.17
N LEU A 256 5.12 4.67 -1.41
CA LEU A 256 3.90 4.79 -2.22
C LEU A 256 3.16 3.46 -2.25
N THR A 257 1.83 3.49 -2.12
CA THR A 257 1.00 2.28 -2.07
C THR A 257 -0.01 2.18 -3.22
N PRO A 258 0.38 2.34 -4.50
CA PRO A 258 -0.57 2.34 -5.60
C PRO A 258 -1.27 1.00 -5.80
N ASN A 259 -2.57 1.04 -6.08
CA ASN A 259 -3.23 -0.05 -6.79
C ASN A 259 -2.81 -0.07 -8.27
N PHE A 260 -3.22 -1.08 -9.02
CA PHE A 260 -2.86 -1.21 -10.44
C PHE A 260 -3.18 0.04 -11.27
N MET A 261 -4.36 0.65 -11.11
CA MET A 261 -4.77 1.83 -11.88
C MET A 261 -3.98 3.09 -11.48
N GLU A 262 -3.72 3.27 -10.19
CA GLU A 262 -2.88 4.36 -9.67
C GLU A 262 -1.43 4.21 -10.16
N PHE A 263 -0.92 2.97 -10.17
CA PHE A 263 0.41 2.62 -10.63
C PHE A 263 0.57 2.92 -12.12
N THR A 264 -0.36 2.48 -12.98
CA THR A 264 -0.33 2.78 -14.41
C THR A 264 -0.30 4.28 -14.66
N ARG A 265 -1.16 5.06 -13.99
CA ARG A 265 -1.18 6.52 -14.14
C ARG A 265 0.15 7.16 -13.73
N LEU A 266 0.70 6.74 -12.59
CA LEU A 266 1.96 7.27 -12.09
C LEU A 266 3.13 6.89 -13.01
N TYR A 267 3.16 5.64 -13.50
CA TYR A 267 4.16 5.15 -14.45
C TYR A 267 4.14 5.97 -15.74
N GLU A 268 2.97 6.10 -16.36
CA GLU A 268 2.80 6.82 -17.63
C GLU A 268 3.11 8.31 -17.49
N ALA A 269 2.75 8.93 -16.36
CA ALA A 269 3.06 10.33 -16.09
C ALA A 269 4.57 10.59 -15.98
N LEU A 270 5.33 9.64 -15.43
CA LEU A 270 6.77 9.80 -15.18
C LEU A 270 7.63 9.38 -16.37
N HIS A 271 7.25 8.30 -17.06
CA HIS A 271 8.02 7.76 -18.19
C HIS A 271 7.58 8.32 -19.55
N HIS A 272 6.43 8.98 -19.62
CA HIS A 272 5.83 9.48 -20.87
C HIS A 272 5.60 8.38 -21.92
N GLU A 273 5.39 7.14 -21.47
CA GLU A 273 5.11 5.97 -22.31
C GLU A 273 4.09 5.05 -21.61
N PRO A 274 3.30 4.27 -22.38
CA PRO A 274 2.40 3.28 -21.79
C PRO A 274 3.17 2.24 -20.97
N MET A 275 2.58 1.85 -19.85
CA MET A 275 3.16 0.81 -19.00
C MET A 275 3.05 -0.57 -19.67
N ASP A 276 4.16 -1.32 -19.68
CA ASP A 276 4.14 -2.74 -20.04
C ASP A 276 3.45 -3.56 -18.93
N SER A 277 2.30 -4.15 -19.27
CA SER A 277 1.52 -5.00 -18.37
C SER A 277 1.95 -6.46 -18.36
N SER A 278 2.93 -6.86 -19.19
CA SER A 278 3.43 -8.23 -19.25
C SER A 278 4.47 -8.56 -18.17
N ASP A 279 5.20 -7.56 -17.66
CA ASP A 279 6.26 -7.72 -16.66
C ASP A 279 6.13 -6.68 -15.53
N HIS A 280 5.20 -6.92 -14.60
CA HIS A 280 4.97 -6.02 -13.46
C HIS A 280 6.20 -5.86 -12.55
N GLN A 281 7.07 -6.88 -12.45
CA GLN A 281 8.28 -6.80 -11.63
C GLN A 281 9.28 -5.80 -12.21
N ARG A 282 9.46 -5.82 -13.53
CA ARG A 282 10.28 -4.81 -14.22
C ARG A 282 9.67 -3.42 -14.07
N SER A 283 8.37 -3.27 -14.35
CA SER A 283 7.70 -1.97 -14.32
C SER A 283 7.77 -1.32 -12.93
N VAL A 284 7.56 -2.08 -11.85
CA VAL A 284 7.63 -1.53 -10.49
C VAL A 284 9.05 -1.10 -10.11
N MET A 285 10.06 -1.87 -10.52
CA MET A 285 11.47 -1.51 -10.30
C MET A 285 11.84 -0.23 -11.06
N GLN A 286 11.46 -0.12 -12.34
CA GLN A 286 11.71 1.05 -13.18
C GLN A 286 11.09 2.31 -12.57
N LEU A 287 9.82 2.24 -12.14
CA LEU A 287 9.15 3.37 -11.52
C LEU A 287 9.85 3.79 -10.22
N SER A 288 10.27 2.83 -9.39
CA SER A 288 10.97 3.13 -8.15
C SER A 288 12.30 3.85 -8.39
N VAL A 289 13.10 3.37 -9.35
CA VAL A 289 14.36 4.01 -9.77
C VAL A 289 14.10 5.42 -10.30
N ALA A 290 13.12 5.60 -11.18
CA ALA A 290 12.74 6.90 -11.72
C ALA A 290 12.25 7.87 -10.63
N MET A 291 11.60 7.35 -9.58
CA MET A 291 11.21 8.09 -8.38
C MET A 291 12.36 8.33 -7.38
N GLY A 292 13.61 8.01 -7.75
CA GLY A 292 14.79 8.21 -6.91
C GLY A 292 14.96 7.13 -5.84
N ASN A 293 14.72 5.87 -6.20
CA ASN A 293 14.77 4.69 -5.32
C ASN A 293 13.78 4.78 -4.16
N LEU A 294 12.57 5.29 -4.46
CA LEU A 294 11.48 5.39 -3.49
C LEU A 294 10.86 4.01 -3.27
N THR A 295 10.47 3.68 -2.03
CA THR A 295 9.78 2.40 -1.80
C THR A 295 8.39 2.42 -2.44
N LEU A 296 8.08 1.41 -3.25
CA LEU A 296 6.79 1.23 -3.91
C LEU A 296 6.16 -0.09 -3.48
N VAL A 297 4.86 -0.07 -3.24
CA VAL A 297 4.01 -1.23 -3.00
C VAL A 297 2.93 -1.27 -4.07
N LEU A 298 3.12 -2.07 -5.12
CA LEU A 298 2.11 -2.34 -6.13
C LEU A 298 1.12 -3.38 -5.57
N LYS A 299 -0.06 -2.90 -5.14
CA LYS A 299 -1.11 -3.74 -4.56
C LYS A 299 -1.73 -4.62 -5.65
N GLY A 300 -1.84 -5.92 -5.38
CA GLY A 300 -2.31 -6.90 -6.37
C GLY A 300 -2.80 -8.20 -5.78
N GLU A 301 -2.88 -9.26 -6.59
CA GLU A 301 -3.09 -10.63 -6.10
C GLU A 301 -1.97 -11.02 -5.13
N HIS A 302 -0.74 -10.74 -5.55
CA HIS A 302 0.44 -10.64 -4.70
C HIS A 302 0.90 -9.18 -4.70
N ASP A 303 1.32 -8.67 -3.54
CA ASP A 303 1.83 -7.31 -3.47
C ASP A 303 3.31 -7.31 -3.84
N LEU A 304 3.67 -6.58 -4.89
CA LEU A 304 5.07 -6.39 -5.29
C LEU A 304 5.64 -5.17 -4.58
N ILE A 305 6.74 -5.36 -3.86
CA ILE A 305 7.38 -4.34 -3.04
C ILE A 305 8.81 -4.15 -3.52
N THR A 306 9.21 -2.91 -3.77
CA THR A 306 10.55 -2.58 -4.27
C THR A 306 11.07 -1.29 -3.68
N ASP A 307 12.38 -1.19 -3.57
CA ASP A 307 13.16 0.02 -3.26
C ASP A 307 13.99 0.50 -4.46
N GLY A 308 13.74 -0.06 -5.65
CA GLY A 308 14.49 0.23 -6.88
C GLY A 308 15.74 -0.62 -7.06
N SER A 309 16.20 -1.31 -6.02
CA SER A 309 17.34 -2.25 -6.10
C SER A 309 16.90 -3.70 -6.28
N LYS A 310 15.76 -4.07 -5.68
CA LYS A 310 15.19 -5.42 -5.73
C LYS A 310 13.68 -5.37 -5.68
N VAL A 311 13.03 -6.45 -6.09
CA VAL A 311 11.59 -6.66 -5.94
C VAL A 311 11.37 -7.88 -5.05
N ILE A 312 10.56 -7.72 -4.02
CA ILE A 312 10.04 -8.82 -3.21
C ILE A 312 8.53 -8.94 -3.44
N SER A 313 7.98 -10.13 -3.27
CA SER A 313 6.55 -10.40 -3.38
C SER A 313 6.02 -10.85 -2.03
N CYS A 314 4.99 -10.18 -1.51
CA CYS A 314 4.28 -10.64 -0.32
C CYS A 314 3.23 -11.67 -0.75
N ASN A 315 3.47 -12.96 -0.46
CA ASN A 315 2.60 -14.05 -0.90
C ASN A 315 1.66 -14.55 0.20
N ILE A 316 1.56 -13.84 1.32
CA ILE A 316 0.58 -14.13 2.37
C ILE A 316 -0.82 -14.14 1.76
N GLU A 317 -1.54 -15.24 1.99
CA GLU A 317 -2.87 -15.43 1.45
C GLU A 317 -3.87 -14.47 2.11
N GLY A 318 -4.61 -13.73 1.28
CA GLY A 318 -5.75 -12.94 1.70
C GLY A 318 -7.06 -13.71 1.51
N SER A 319 -8.09 -13.02 1.05
CA SER A 319 -9.31 -13.61 0.55
C SER A 319 -9.71 -12.96 -0.78
N GLY A 320 -10.63 -13.58 -1.52
CA GLY A 320 -11.21 -12.97 -2.72
C GLY A 320 -12.12 -11.76 -2.44
N ARG A 321 -12.37 -11.41 -1.17
CA ARG A 321 -13.29 -10.34 -0.77
C ARG A 321 -12.58 -8.99 -0.67
N ARG A 322 -12.93 -8.09 -1.59
CA ARG A 322 -12.41 -6.71 -1.67
C ARG A 322 -13.27 -5.71 -0.90
N CYS A 323 -12.81 -5.27 0.27
CA CYS A 323 -13.48 -4.23 1.04
C CYS A 323 -12.97 -2.84 0.64
N GLY A 324 -13.86 -1.84 0.56
CA GLY A 324 -13.50 -0.51 0.07
C GLY A 324 -12.39 0.20 0.87
N GLY A 325 -12.29 -0.07 2.18
CA GLY A 325 -11.29 0.55 3.06
C GLY A 325 -10.06 -0.32 3.37
N GLN A 326 -9.83 -1.39 2.60
CA GLN A 326 -8.68 -2.26 2.82
C GLN A 326 -7.34 -1.54 2.59
N GLY A 327 -7.28 -0.61 1.64
CA GLY A 327 -6.11 0.24 1.40
C GLY A 327 -5.83 1.19 2.57
N ASP A 328 -6.87 1.71 3.21
CA ASP A 328 -6.73 2.59 4.37
C ASP A 328 -6.15 1.84 5.58
N LEU A 329 -6.59 0.60 5.82
CA LEU A 329 -5.99 -0.27 6.85
C LEU A 329 -4.50 -0.49 6.58
N LEU A 330 -4.14 -0.79 5.33
CA LEU A 330 -2.75 -0.97 4.89
C LEU A 330 -1.92 0.28 5.17
N SER A 331 -2.36 1.46 4.71
CA SER A 331 -1.60 2.70 4.83
C SER A 331 -1.47 3.16 6.29
N GLY A 332 -2.52 3.01 7.10
CA GLY A 332 -2.48 3.24 8.54
C GLY A 332 -1.48 2.34 9.26
N SER A 333 -1.51 1.04 8.97
CA SER A 333 -0.57 0.06 9.55
C SER A 333 0.87 0.32 9.12
N MET A 334 1.07 0.70 7.85
CA MET A 334 2.37 1.02 7.29
C MET A 334 2.99 2.26 7.92
N GLY A 335 2.18 3.27 8.30
CA GLY A 335 2.68 4.44 9.02
C GLY A 335 3.35 4.08 10.35
N VAL A 336 2.78 3.12 11.09
CA VAL A 336 3.34 2.62 12.37
C VAL A 336 4.61 1.81 12.13
N LEU A 337 4.52 0.83 11.23
CA LEU A 337 5.65 -0.06 10.94
C LEU A 337 6.83 0.71 10.33
N ALA A 338 6.58 1.76 9.54
CA ALA A 338 7.63 2.63 9.01
C ALA A 338 8.36 3.36 10.14
N HIS A 339 7.63 3.92 11.10
CA HIS A 339 8.26 4.53 12.29
C HIS A 339 9.14 3.53 13.04
N TRP A 340 8.60 2.34 13.34
CA TRP A 340 9.34 1.31 14.07
C TRP A 340 10.58 0.83 13.30
N ALA A 341 10.45 0.59 11.99
CA ALA A 341 11.57 0.15 11.15
C ALA A 341 12.70 1.20 11.07
N HIS A 342 12.35 2.47 10.86
CA HIS A 342 13.33 3.57 10.82
C HIS A 342 13.93 3.88 12.19
N THR A 343 13.29 3.46 13.28
CA THR A 343 13.84 3.57 14.64
C THR A 343 14.77 2.39 14.96
N ALA A 344 14.42 1.18 14.53
CA ALA A 344 15.17 -0.05 14.81
C ALA A 344 16.43 -0.18 13.95
N PHE A 345 16.39 0.26 12.69
CA PHE A 345 17.49 0.14 11.75
C PHE A 345 18.13 1.51 11.47
N ALA A 346 19.42 1.65 11.80
CA ALA A 346 20.22 2.83 11.43
C ALA A 346 20.63 2.82 9.94
N ALA A 347 20.69 1.64 9.32
CA ALA A 347 20.99 1.44 7.90
C ALA A 347 20.26 0.18 7.40
N GLY A 348 20.06 0.09 6.08
CA GLY A 348 19.45 -1.07 5.44
C GLY A 348 18.13 -0.74 4.76
N LEU A 349 17.13 -1.59 4.94
CA LEU A 349 15.88 -1.56 4.16
C LEU A 349 14.62 -1.32 5.02
N PRO A 350 14.60 -0.30 5.89
CA PRO A 350 13.52 -0.09 6.86
C PRO A 350 12.15 0.04 6.18
N SER A 351 12.04 0.84 5.11
CA SER A 351 10.79 1.05 4.38
C SER A 351 10.27 -0.24 3.72
N LEU A 352 11.15 -1.09 3.20
CA LEU A 352 10.79 -2.36 2.57
C LEU A 352 10.31 -3.40 3.61
N VAL A 353 10.94 -3.44 4.79
CA VAL A 353 10.47 -4.26 5.93
C VAL A 353 9.11 -3.77 6.42
N ALA A 354 8.95 -2.46 6.59
CA ALA A 354 7.67 -1.87 7.01
C ALA A 354 6.54 -2.18 6.01
N ALA A 355 6.82 -1.99 4.72
CA ALA A 355 5.88 -2.28 3.65
C ALA A 355 5.45 -3.76 3.65
N PHE A 356 6.42 -4.68 3.75
CA PHE A 356 6.13 -6.11 3.80
C PHE A 356 5.29 -6.49 5.01
N GLY A 357 5.63 -5.97 6.19
CA GLY A 357 4.84 -6.19 7.41
C GLY A 357 3.41 -5.68 7.29
N ALA A 358 3.20 -4.51 6.70
CA ALA A 358 1.87 -3.93 6.52
C ALA A 358 1.01 -4.72 5.52
N CYS A 359 1.60 -5.16 4.40
CA CYS A 359 0.95 -6.03 3.42
C CYS A 359 0.55 -7.38 4.05
N SER A 360 1.50 -8.00 4.75
CA SER A 360 1.32 -9.25 5.48
C SER A 360 0.16 -9.17 6.47
N LEU A 361 0.15 -8.11 7.29
CA LEU A 361 -0.89 -7.88 8.28
C LEU A 361 -2.26 -7.68 7.63
N THR A 362 -2.33 -6.83 6.61
CA THR A 362 -3.59 -6.53 5.89
C THR A 362 -4.20 -7.79 5.27
N ARG A 363 -3.37 -8.62 4.63
CA ARG A 363 -3.79 -9.90 4.03
C ARG A 363 -4.26 -10.89 5.08
N GLN A 364 -3.53 -11.03 6.19
CA GLN A 364 -3.91 -11.89 7.30
C GLN A 364 -5.21 -11.42 8.00
N CYS A 365 -5.45 -10.11 8.13
CA CYS A 365 -6.71 -9.55 8.62
C CYS A 365 -7.87 -9.89 7.66
N ASN A 366 -7.66 -9.71 6.35
CA ASN A 366 -8.67 -10.01 5.34
C ASN A 366 -9.05 -11.50 5.33
N SER A 367 -8.06 -12.39 5.39
CA SER A 367 -8.28 -13.84 5.45
C SER A 367 -9.09 -14.24 6.70
N GLN A 368 -8.71 -13.76 7.89
CA GLN A 368 -9.42 -14.06 9.14
C GLN A 368 -10.85 -13.53 9.14
N ALA A 369 -11.05 -12.27 8.75
CA ALA A 369 -12.39 -11.67 8.70
C ALA A 369 -13.27 -12.40 7.68
N PHE A 370 -12.71 -12.80 6.54
CA PHE A 370 -13.43 -13.58 5.53
C PHE A 370 -13.80 -14.99 6.01
N GLN A 371 -12.96 -15.65 6.79
CA GLN A 371 -13.31 -16.95 7.38
C GLN A 371 -14.52 -16.85 8.32
N GLN A 372 -14.70 -15.71 9.00
CA GLN A 372 -15.80 -15.50 9.93
C GLN A 372 -17.08 -14.98 9.24
N HIS A 373 -16.94 -14.05 8.29
CA HIS A 373 -18.06 -13.31 7.72
C HIS A 373 -18.33 -13.66 6.24
N GLY A 374 -17.43 -14.37 5.57
CA GLY A 374 -17.55 -14.74 4.16
C GLY A 374 -17.87 -13.54 3.27
N ARG A 375 -18.94 -13.63 2.48
CA ARG A 375 -19.34 -12.59 1.54
C ARG A 375 -19.63 -11.24 2.21
N SER A 376 -20.13 -11.23 3.45
CA SER A 376 -20.52 -9.99 4.14
C SER A 376 -19.36 -9.26 4.80
N THR A 377 -18.12 -9.77 4.71
CA THR A 377 -16.94 -9.10 5.28
C THR A 377 -16.83 -7.64 4.84
N THR A 378 -16.57 -6.78 5.81
CA THR A 378 -16.38 -5.33 5.68
C THR A 378 -15.00 -4.91 6.22
N THR A 379 -14.61 -3.66 5.99
CA THR A 379 -13.36 -3.12 6.54
C THR A 379 -13.38 -3.10 8.08
N SER A 380 -14.54 -2.84 8.69
CA SER A 380 -14.69 -2.84 10.15
C SER A 380 -14.42 -4.23 10.74
N ASP A 381 -14.83 -5.29 10.05
CA ASP A 381 -14.53 -6.67 10.46
C ASP A 381 -13.02 -6.94 10.39
N MET A 382 -12.36 -6.49 9.31
CA MET A 382 -10.90 -6.59 9.19
C MET A 382 -10.16 -5.85 10.31
N ILE A 383 -10.66 -4.70 10.75
CA ILE A 383 -10.06 -3.92 11.86
C ILE A 383 -10.11 -4.68 13.18
N GLN A 384 -11.13 -5.51 13.42
CA GLN A 384 -11.19 -6.34 14.62
C GLN A 384 -10.16 -7.46 14.61
N GLU A 385 -9.73 -7.90 13.42
CA GLU A 385 -8.72 -8.94 13.25
C GLU A 385 -7.27 -8.42 13.35
N ILE A 386 -7.04 -7.11 13.47
CA ILE A 386 -5.67 -6.56 13.54
C ILE A 386 -4.89 -7.15 14.71
N GLY A 387 -5.48 -7.22 15.91
CA GLY A 387 -4.78 -7.72 17.09
C GLY A 387 -4.44 -9.21 17.00
N SER A 388 -5.38 -10.05 16.53
CA SER A 388 -5.16 -11.49 16.33
C SER A 388 -4.13 -11.75 15.23
N ALA A 389 -4.25 -11.03 14.10
CA ALA A 389 -3.31 -11.10 12.98
C ALA A 389 -1.89 -10.68 13.39
N PHE A 390 -1.77 -9.56 14.11
CA PHE A 390 -0.50 -9.02 14.56
C PHE A 390 0.23 -10.01 15.46
N LYS A 391 -0.47 -10.55 16.47
CA LYS A 391 0.09 -11.57 17.37
C LYS A 391 0.57 -12.81 16.61
N LYS A 392 -0.24 -13.29 15.66
CA LYS A 392 0.07 -14.48 14.83
C LYS A 392 1.27 -14.26 13.92
N LEU A 393 1.47 -13.05 13.39
CA LEU A 393 2.56 -12.79 12.45
C LEU A 393 3.84 -12.37 13.15
N PHE A 394 3.74 -11.57 14.21
CA PHE A 394 4.87 -10.81 14.73
C PHE A 394 5.25 -11.10 16.19
N GLU A 395 4.40 -11.80 16.95
CA GLU A 395 4.66 -12.12 18.36
C GLU A 395 4.72 -13.62 18.66
N SER A 396 4.38 -14.48 17.69
CA SER A 396 4.39 -15.94 17.83
C SER A 396 5.72 -16.58 17.45
#